data_AF-A0A1B9B9V6-F1
#
_entry.id   AF-A0A1B9B9V6-F1
#
_cell.length_a   1.000
_cell.length_b   1.000
_cell.length_c   1.000
_cell.angle_alpha   90.00
_cell.angle_beta   90.00
_cell.angle_gamma   90.00
#
_symmetry.space_group_name_H-M   'P 1'
#
loop_
_entity.id
_entity.type
_entity.pdbx_description
1 polymer ?
#
loop_
_entity_poly.entity_id
_entity_poly.type
_entity_poly.pdbx_seq_one_letter_code
_entity_poly.pdbx_strand_id
1 'polypeptide(L)'
;MALVESLQKAIDYMEEHLTDKITIEEIAKQANISPFHFQRTFVILTDMSVGEYLRRRRLTLAAQELSNASIKIIDLALKYGYDTPESFSKAFRKQHGMAPSEVLKKSWETAIL
;
A
#
# COMPACT_ATOMS: atom_id res chain seq x y z
N MET A 1 -19.53 9.61 -15.94
CA MET A 1 -18.85 10.86 -15.47
C MET A 1 -17.38 10.71 -15.82
N ALA A 2 -16.90 11.36 -16.88
CA ALA A 2 -15.59 11.05 -17.48
C ALA A 2 -14.40 11.14 -16.50
N LEU A 3 -14.41 12.10 -15.57
CA LEU A 3 -13.34 12.25 -14.59
C LEU A 3 -13.27 11.11 -13.57
N VAL A 4 -14.43 10.65 -13.08
CA VAL A 4 -14.51 9.54 -12.12
C VAL A 4 -14.02 8.25 -12.78
N GLU A 5 -14.40 8.02 -14.04
CA GLU A 5 -13.93 6.86 -14.81
C GLU A 5 -12.42 6.88 -15.06
N SER A 6 -11.86 8.06 -15.41
CA SER A 6 -10.40 8.21 -15.57
C SER A 6 -9.64 8.00 -14.26
N LEU A 7 -10.16 8.51 -13.14
CA LEU A 7 -9.57 8.28 -11.82
C LEU A 7 -9.62 6.79 -11.45
N GLN A 8 -10.75 6.13 -11.69
CA GLN A 8 -10.90 4.71 -11.40
C GLN A 8 -9.88 3.88 -12.17
N LYS A 9 -9.67 4.12 -13.47
CA LYS A 9 -8.63 3.43 -14.27
C LYS A 9 -7.23 3.57 -13.68
N ALA A 10 -6.89 4.76 -13.18
CA ALA A 10 -5.61 4.97 -12.53
C ALA A 10 -5.51 4.25 -11.18
N ILE A 11 -6.61 4.19 -10.42
CA ILE A 11 -6.69 3.41 -9.17
C ILE A 11 -6.55 1.91 -9.45
N ASP A 12 -7.27 1.39 -10.44
CA ASP A 12 -7.20 -0.02 -10.83
C ASP A 12 -5.77 -0.41 -11.21
N TYR A 13 -5.11 0.41 -12.03
CA TYR A 13 -3.70 0.21 -12.37
C TYR A 13 -2.79 0.22 -11.14
N MET A 14 -2.99 1.16 -10.20
CA MET A 14 -2.22 1.20 -8.96
C MET A 14 -2.44 -0.07 -8.11
N GLU A 15 -3.68 -0.54 -8.00
CA GLU A 15 -4.04 -1.75 -7.22
C GLU A 15 -3.44 -3.02 -7.82
N GLU A 16 -3.44 -3.15 -9.15
CA GLU A 16 -2.85 -4.28 -9.86
C GLU A 16 -1.31 -4.35 -9.71
N HIS A 17 -0.67 -3.20 -9.49
CA HIS A 17 0.80 -3.07 -9.47
C HIS A 17 1.35 -2.67 -8.08
N LEU A 18 0.63 -3.00 -7.00
CA LEU A 18 1.01 -2.58 -5.64
C LEU A 18 2.38 -3.09 -5.20
N THR A 19 2.86 -4.23 -5.70
CA THR A 19 4.21 -4.76 -5.37
C THR A 19 5.28 -4.33 -6.35
N ASP A 20 4.92 -3.61 -7.40
CA ASP A 20 5.82 -3.27 -8.49
C ASP A 20 6.39 -1.86 -8.32
N LYS A 21 7.44 -1.57 -9.11
CA LYS A 21 7.98 -0.22 -9.24
C LYS A 21 7.22 0.51 -10.35
N ILE A 22 6.18 1.24 -9.96
CA ILE A 22 5.41 2.11 -10.86
C ILE A 22 5.74 3.58 -10.68
N THR A 23 5.67 4.35 -11.77
CA THR A 23 5.93 5.79 -11.79
C THR A 23 4.64 6.61 -11.88
N ILE A 24 4.72 7.91 -11.59
CA ILE A 24 3.55 8.78 -11.71
C ILE A 24 3.14 8.96 -13.17
N GLU A 25 4.09 8.91 -14.10
CA GLU A 25 3.85 8.97 -15.54
C GLU A 25 2.98 7.79 -16.01
N GLU A 26 3.28 6.59 -15.53
CA GLU A 26 2.52 5.38 -15.84
C GLU A 26 1.10 5.45 -15.30
N ILE A 27 0.92 5.92 -14.06
CA ILE A 27 -0.39 6.07 -13.42
C ILE A 27 -1.23 7.13 -14.13
N ALA A 28 -0.65 8.31 -14.39
CA ALA A 28 -1.37 9.42 -15.01
C ALA A 28 -1.78 9.13 -16.45
N LYS A 29 -0.99 8.30 -17.17
CA LYS A 29 -1.32 7.81 -18.51
C LYS A 29 -2.65 7.04 -18.55
N GLN A 30 -2.98 6.28 -17.50
CA GLN A 30 -4.25 5.54 -17.44
C GLN A 30 -5.48 6.46 -17.39
N ALA A 31 -5.30 7.65 -16.82
CA ALA A 31 -6.33 8.68 -16.75
C ALA A 31 -6.38 9.60 -17.97
N ASN A 32 -5.39 9.51 -18.89
CA ASN A 32 -5.12 10.49 -19.96
C ASN A 32 -4.93 11.93 -19.44
N ILE A 33 -4.27 12.07 -18.29
CA ILE A 33 -4.00 13.36 -17.63
C ILE A 33 -2.48 13.51 -17.48
N SER A 34 -1.96 14.75 -17.54
CA SER A 34 -0.54 14.95 -17.26
C SER A 34 -0.22 14.62 -15.78
N PRO A 35 1.00 14.17 -15.46
CA PRO A 35 1.35 13.76 -14.10
C PRO A 35 1.06 14.83 -13.03
N PHE A 36 1.37 16.09 -13.35
CA PHE A 36 1.11 17.24 -12.47
C PHE A 36 -0.37 17.42 -12.16
N HIS A 37 -1.24 17.44 -13.18
CA HIS A 37 -2.68 17.60 -12.98
C HIS A 37 -3.30 16.38 -12.30
N PHE A 38 -2.79 15.18 -12.60
CA PHE A 38 -3.26 13.95 -11.98
C PHE A 38 -2.99 13.98 -10.48
N GLN A 39 -1.75 14.25 -10.04
CA GLN A 39 -1.42 14.33 -8.62
C GLN A 39 -2.27 15.35 -7.87
N ARG A 40 -2.46 16.55 -8.45
CA ARG A 40 -3.30 17.59 -7.84
C ARG A 40 -4.76 17.16 -7.74
N THR A 41 -5.30 16.60 -8.81
CA THR A 41 -6.69 16.11 -8.85
C THR A 41 -6.91 14.96 -7.87
N PHE A 42 -5.95 14.03 -7.80
CA PHE A 42 -6.00 12.89 -6.89
C PHE A 42 -6.10 13.38 -5.43
N VAL A 43 -5.23 14.31 -5.01
CA VAL A 43 -5.29 14.91 -3.67
C VAL A 43 -6.63 15.60 -3.42
N ILE A 44 -7.14 16.38 -4.38
CA ILE A 44 -8.43 17.08 -4.24
C ILE A 44 -9.59 16.09 -4.02
N LEU A 45 -9.57 14.94 -4.70
CA LEU A 45 -10.65 13.97 -4.67
C LEU A 45 -10.54 12.94 -3.54
N THR A 46 -9.32 12.61 -3.09
CA THR A 46 -9.09 11.55 -2.11
C THR A 46 -8.52 12.03 -0.78
N ASP A 47 -8.20 13.33 -0.67
CA ASP A 47 -7.50 13.94 0.48
C ASP A 47 -6.16 13.25 0.83
N MET A 48 -5.53 12.64 -0.17
CA MET A 48 -4.30 11.86 0.00
C MET A 48 -3.42 11.98 -1.23
N SER A 49 -2.10 11.95 -1.05
CA SER A 49 -1.19 11.83 -2.21
C SER A 49 -1.20 10.41 -2.79
N VAL A 50 -0.83 10.28 -4.06
CA VAL A 50 -0.65 8.97 -4.74
C VAL A 50 0.34 8.07 -3.97
N GLY A 51 1.47 8.64 -3.54
CA GLY A 51 2.47 7.89 -2.77
C GLY A 51 1.94 7.44 -1.41
N GLU A 52 1.10 8.26 -0.77
CA GLU A 52 0.44 7.87 0.47
C GLU A 52 -0.58 6.76 0.25
N TYR A 53 -1.39 6.85 -0.81
CA TYR A 53 -2.33 5.82 -1.21
C TYR A 53 -1.64 4.47 -1.38
N LEU A 54 -0.60 4.41 -2.24
CA LEU A 54 0.17 3.20 -2.50
C LEU A 54 0.77 2.63 -1.21
N ARG A 55 1.38 3.48 -0.38
CA ARG A 55 1.94 3.07 0.91
C ARG A 55 0.87 2.46 1.83
N ARG A 56 -0.31 3.09 1.93
CA ARG A 56 -1.39 2.58 2.78
C ARG A 56 -1.91 1.23 2.27
N ARG A 57 -2.11 1.10 0.97
CA ARG A 57 -2.57 -0.15 0.34
C ARG A 57 -1.57 -1.29 0.51
N ARG A 58 -0.28 -1.04 0.28
CA ARG A 58 0.82 -1.98 0.54
C ARG A 58 0.84 -2.47 1.99
N LEU A 59 0.70 -1.57 2.96
CA LEU A 59 0.66 -1.94 4.38
C LEU A 59 -0.61 -2.72 4.75
N THR A 60 -1.73 -2.48 4.08
CA THR A 60 -2.95 -3.28 4.26
C THR A 60 -2.77 -4.70 3.74
N LEU A 61 -2.20 -4.88 2.54
CA LEU A 61 -1.89 -6.20 2.00
C LEU A 61 -0.88 -6.95 2.88
N ALA A 62 0.15 -6.25 3.36
CA ALA A 62 1.12 -6.82 4.29
C ALA A 62 0.46 -7.34 5.57
N ALA A 63 -0.53 -6.63 6.11
CA ALA A 63 -1.26 -7.09 7.30
C ALA A 63 -2.08 -8.36 7.01
N GLN A 64 -2.73 -8.44 5.85
CA GLN A 64 -3.50 -9.61 5.44
C GLN A 64 -2.61 -10.85 5.27
N GLU A 65 -1.43 -10.67 4.67
CA GLU A 65 -0.47 -11.74 4.47
C GLU A 65 0.15 -12.22 5.79
N LEU A 66 0.44 -11.28 6.70
CA LEU A 66 0.97 -11.57 8.03
C LEU A 66 0.01 -12.41 8.89
N SER A 67 -1.31 -12.27 8.70
CA SER A 67 -2.30 -13.07 9.41
C SER A 67 -2.39 -14.52 8.94
N ASN A 68 -1.92 -14.81 7.73
CA ASN A 68 -2.16 -16.10 7.05
C ASN A 68 -0.91 -16.99 6.93
N ALA A 69 0.29 -16.53 7.34
CA ALA A 69 1.53 -17.25 7.06
C ALA A 69 2.64 -17.09 8.12
N SER A 70 3.51 -18.10 8.21
CA SER A 70 4.80 -18.07 8.93
C SER A 70 5.87 -17.29 8.13
N ILE A 71 5.55 -16.08 7.68
CA ILE A 71 6.47 -15.23 6.90
C ILE A 71 7.41 -14.46 7.82
N LYS A 72 8.68 -14.32 7.41
CA LYS A 72 9.63 -13.45 8.11
C LYS A 72 9.32 -11.99 7.80
N ILE A 73 9.38 -11.14 8.83
CA ILE A 73 9.10 -9.70 8.71
C ILE A 73 10.00 -9.02 7.66
N ILE A 74 11.26 -9.46 7.51
CA ILE A 74 12.17 -8.94 6.48
C ILE A 74 11.67 -9.23 5.06
N ASP A 75 11.18 -10.43 4.80
CA ASP A 75 10.68 -10.82 3.47
C ASP A 75 9.43 -10.00 3.13
N LEU A 76 8.57 -9.76 4.12
CA LEU A 76 7.38 -8.91 3.99
C LEU A 76 7.77 -7.45 3.73
N ALA A 77 8.76 -6.92 4.46
CA ALA A 77 9.25 -5.55 4.27
C ALA A 77 9.74 -5.35 2.83
N LEU A 78 10.62 -6.23 2.35
CA LEU A 78 11.17 -6.17 1.00
C LEU A 78 10.07 -6.29 -0.07
N LYS A 79 9.14 -7.24 0.09
CA LYS A 79 8.00 -7.44 -0.83
C LYS A 79 7.16 -6.18 -1.00
N TYR A 80 6.95 -5.42 0.06
CA TYR A 80 6.13 -4.20 0.04
C TYR A 80 6.95 -2.91 -0.09
N GLY A 81 8.20 -3.02 -0.54
CA GLY A 81 9.02 -1.89 -0.97
C GLY A 81 9.74 -1.14 0.16
N TYR A 82 10.03 -1.82 1.26
CA TYR A 82 10.84 -1.28 2.36
C TYR A 82 12.21 -1.94 2.40
N ASP A 83 13.27 -1.14 2.45
CA ASP A 83 14.65 -1.65 2.47
C ASP A 83 15.04 -2.31 3.80
N THR A 84 14.32 -1.97 4.89
CA THR A 84 14.63 -2.46 6.23
C THR A 84 13.38 -2.87 7.02
N PRO A 85 13.46 -3.92 7.89
CA PRO A 85 12.36 -4.30 8.78
C PRO A 85 11.92 -3.20 9.73
N GLU A 86 12.84 -2.34 10.17
CA GLU A 86 12.58 -1.25 11.11
C GLU A 86 11.73 -0.16 10.47
N SER A 87 12.05 0.23 9.23
CA SER A 87 11.28 1.23 8.49
C SER A 87 9.87 0.73 8.18
N PHE A 88 9.75 -0.54 7.78
CA PHE A 88 8.47 -1.23 7.62
C PHE A 88 7.67 -1.27 8.92
N SER A 89 8.27 -1.75 10.01
CA SER A 89 7.57 -1.89 11.30
C SER A 89 7.07 -0.56 11.84
N LYS A 90 7.85 0.52 11.68
CA LYS A 90 7.44 1.88 12.06
C LYS A 90 6.23 2.34 11.25
N ALA A 91 6.26 2.15 9.93
CA ALA A 91 5.16 2.54 9.05
C ALA A 91 3.91 1.70 9.29
N PHE A 92 4.08 0.39 9.48
CA PHE A 92 3.01 -0.56 9.78
C PHE A 92 2.33 -0.21 11.11
N ARG A 93 3.09 0.01 12.18
CA ARG A 93 2.55 0.42 13.48
C ARG A 93 1.84 1.77 13.41
N LYS A 94 2.37 2.72 12.64
CA LYS A 94 1.71 4.02 12.44
C LYS A 94 0.33 3.87 11.79
N GLN A 95 0.14 2.87 10.92
CA GLN A 95 -1.12 2.65 10.21
C GLN A 95 -2.10 1.76 10.99
N HIS A 96 -1.62 0.68 11.59
CA HIS A 96 -2.45 -0.38 12.18
C HIS A 96 -2.46 -0.39 13.71
N GLY A 97 -1.68 0.48 14.36
CA GLY A 97 -1.60 0.62 15.81
C GLY A 97 -0.69 -0.39 16.53
N MET A 98 -0.30 -1.48 15.85
CA MET A 98 0.57 -2.54 16.38
C MET A 98 1.70 -2.84 15.39
N ALA A 99 2.85 -3.29 15.88
CA ALA A 99 3.96 -3.75 15.06
C ALA A 99 3.69 -5.14 14.46
N PRO A 100 4.31 -5.50 13.33
CA PRO A 100 4.14 -6.82 12.71
C PRO A 100 4.45 -7.99 13.66
N SER A 101 5.47 -7.87 14.50
CA SER A 101 5.83 -8.90 15.49
C SER A 101 4.74 -9.13 16.54
N GLU A 102 3.99 -8.08 16.92
CA GLU A 102 2.88 -8.19 17.87
C GLU A 102 1.68 -8.91 17.26
N VAL A 103 1.41 -8.68 15.96
CA VAL A 103 0.34 -9.39 15.22
C VAL A 103 0.67 -10.87 15.08
N LEU A 104 1.91 -11.21 14.72
CA LEU A 104 2.37 -12.61 14.69
C LEU A 104 2.24 -13.25 16.07
N LYS A 105 2.54 -12.50 17.12
CA LYS A 105 2.46 -13.01 18.49
C LYS A 105 1.01 -13.41 18.84
N LYS A 106 0.07 -12.52 18.55
CA LYS A 106 -1.34 -12.75 18.82
C LYS A 106 -1.95 -13.88 17.97
N SER A 107 -1.49 -14.02 16.72
CA SER A 107 -1.94 -15.10 15.83
C SER A 107 -1.62 -16.48 16.40
N TRP A 108 -0.40 -16.69 16.91
CA TRP A 108 -0.05 -17.98 17.55
C TRP A 108 -0.79 -18.20 18.87
N GLU A 109 -1.03 -17.17 19.67
CA GLU A 109 -1.81 -17.28 20.92
C GLU A 109 -3.25 -17.72 20.64
N THR A 110 -3.84 -17.23 19.54
CA THR A 110 -5.21 -17.58 19.14
C THR A 110 -5.28 -18.97 18.49
N ALA A 111 -4.23 -19.42 17.79
CA ALA A 111 -4.21 -20.72 17.12
C ALA A 111 -3.97 -21.93 18.05
N ILE A 112 -3.51 -21.70 19.28
CA ILE A 112 -3.22 -22.76 20.27
C ILE A 112 -4.41 -22.97 21.26
N LEU A 113 -5.42 -22.09 21.22
CA LEU A 113 -6.67 -22.21 21.98
C LEU A 113 -7.75 -22.91 21.15
#